data_AF-A0A7K3BNG5-F1
#
_entry.id   AF-A0A7K3BNG5-F1
#
_cell.length_a   1.000
_cell.length_b   1.000
_cell.length_c   1.000
_cell.angle_alpha   90.00
_cell.angle_beta   90.00
_cell.angle_gamma   90.00
#
_symmetry.space_group_name_H-M   'P 1'
#
loop_
_entity.id
_entity.type
_entity.pdbx_description
1 polymer ?
#
loop_
_entity_poly.entity_id
_entity_poly.type
_entity_poly.pdbx_seq_one_letter_code
_entity_poly.pdbx_strand_id
1 'polypeptide(L)'
;MPDASDPAGSPAAAMVPVAQIFRRDVPGPWWPVGIDLLQILWCPNEHWDPPASQADVSPVVELRWRRAAAVLGPLTTPPPPSRYEEDGYLPQPCAITAERVTDFPFREELPADLRPRLEELVRETGDVITRLAGWKLGGWPTWHLTHPMVFACDDCGTAMTLMFTVASDDETGVVVGRSGDLRIFTCPADHRHGFQVDLH
;
A
#
# COMPACT_ATOMS: atom_id res chain seq x y z
N MET A 1 14.18 0.74 -11.26
CA MET A 1 13.97 1.47 -12.54
C MET A 1 12.51 1.34 -12.92
N PRO A 2 11.85 2.34 -13.56
CA PRO A 2 10.64 2.02 -14.34
C PRO A 2 11.00 0.87 -15.29
N ASP A 3 10.04 0.00 -15.59
CA ASP A 3 10.17 -1.12 -16.53
C ASP A 3 10.93 -0.66 -17.78
N ALA A 4 12.26 -0.85 -17.76
CA ALA A 4 13.15 -0.36 -18.79
C ALA A 4 12.86 -1.17 -20.04
N SER A 5 13.27 -0.67 -21.20
CA SER A 5 13.18 -1.47 -22.41
C SER A 5 13.88 -2.81 -22.20
N ASP A 6 13.12 -3.90 -22.20
CA ASP A 6 13.62 -5.27 -22.22
C ASP A 6 14.62 -5.40 -23.39
N PRO A 7 15.69 -6.21 -23.33
CA PRO A 7 16.62 -6.47 -24.45
C PRO A 7 15.99 -6.64 -25.85
N ALA A 8 14.70 -6.98 -25.93
CA ALA A 8 13.90 -7.02 -27.15
C ALA A 8 13.43 -5.64 -27.71
N GLY A 9 13.72 -4.52 -27.04
CA GLY A 9 13.39 -3.16 -27.48
C GLY A 9 11.95 -2.68 -27.17
N SER A 10 11.22 -3.39 -26.32
CA SER A 10 9.83 -3.08 -26.00
C SER A 10 9.72 -1.80 -25.15
N PRO A 11 8.76 -0.89 -25.42
CA PRO A 11 8.64 0.40 -24.72
C PRO A 11 8.22 0.21 -23.25
N ALA A 12 8.62 1.12 -22.35
CA ALA A 12 8.25 1.05 -20.93
C ALA A 12 6.73 0.93 -20.74
N ALA A 13 6.31 0.06 -19.81
CA ALA A 13 4.90 -0.11 -19.48
C ALA A 13 4.32 1.15 -18.82
N ALA A 14 3.10 1.51 -19.19
CA ALA A 14 2.35 2.53 -18.48
C ALA A 14 2.02 2.04 -17.06
N MET A 15 2.19 2.90 -16.07
CA MET A 15 1.74 2.62 -14.70
C MET A 15 0.21 2.54 -14.68
N VAL A 16 -0.34 1.57 -13.96
CA VAL A 16 -1.78 1.39 -13.82
C VAL A 16 -2.26 1.94 -12.47
N PRO A 17 -3.48 2.50 -12.38
CA PRO A 17 -4.04 3.00 -11.14
C PRO A 17 -4.44 1.83 -10.22
N VAL A 18 -3.95 1.85 -8.97
CA VAL A 18 -4.32 0.89 -7.93
C VAL A 18 -5.43 1.44 -7.06
N ALA A 19 -5.26 2.67 -6.59
CA ALA A 19 -6.24 3.35 -5.76
C ALA A 19 -6.26 4.85 -6.04
N GLN A 20 -7.45 5.43 -6.03
CA GLN A 20 -7.65 6.87 -6.02
C GLN A 20 -8.62 7.24 -4.90
N ILE A 21 -8.11 7.89 -3.87
CA ILE A 21 -8.84 8.13 -2.62
C ILE A 21 -8.98 9.63 -2.42
N PHE A 22 -10.20 10.10 -2.19
CA PHE A 22 -10.44 11.49 -1.80
C PHE A 22 -10.60 11.61 -0.29
N ARG A 23 -10.11 12.73 0.25
CA ARG A 23 -10.23 13.05 1.68
C ARG A 23 -11.65 13.07 2.21
N ARG A 24 -12.60 13.50 1.38
CA ARG A 24 -14.03 13.53 1.73
C ARG A 24 -14.61 12.13 1.95
N ASP A 25 -14.08 11.12 1.27
CA ASP A 25 -14.58 9.75 1.32
C ASP A 25 -13.92 8.98 2.48
N VAL A 26 -12.65 9.29 2.80
CA VAL A 26 -11.89 8.64 3.89
C VAL A 26 -11.18 9.68 4.78
N PRO A 27 -11.92 10.41 5.64
CA PRO A 27 -11.34 11.46 6.48
C PRO A 27 -10.59 10.88 7.68
N GLY A 28 -9.40 11.44 7.98
CA GLY A 28 -8.57 11.05 9.12
C GLY A 28 -7.24 11.83 9.20
N PRO A 29 -6.34 11.43 10.11
CA PRO A 29 -5.07 12.13 10.37
C PRO A 29 -3.98 11.88 9.32
N TRP A 30 -4.19 10.94 8.38
CA TRP A 30 -3.25 10.58 7.31
C TRP A 30 -3.13 11.62 6.18
N TRP A 31 -3.96 12.67 6.16
CA TRP A 31 -3.95 13.67 5.09
C TRP A 31 -2.96 14.80 5.35
N PRO A 32 -2.01 15.06 4.43
CA PRO A 32 -1.16 16.24 4.49
C PRO A 32 -1.97 17.54 4.39
N VAL A 33 -1.42 18.63 4.93
CA VAL A 33 -2.08 19.94 4.88
C VAL A 33 -2.27 20.39 3.42
N GLY A 34 -3.51 20.74 3.06
CA GLY A 34 -3.84 21.27 1.74
C GLY A 34 -3.95 20.22 0.62
N ILE A 35 -3.87 18.94 0.95
CA ILE A 35 -4.02 17.78 0.07
C ILE A 35 -5.37 17.10 0.35
N ASP A 36 -6.07 16.70 -0.71
CA ASP A 36 -7.40 16.09 -0.66
C ASP A 36 -7.58 14.94 -1.66
N LEU A 37 -6.52 14.54 -2.35
CA LEU A 37 -6.46 13.41 -3.29
C LEU A 37 -5.15 12.63 -3.11
N LEU A 38 -5.27 11.32 -2.86
CA LEU A 38 -4.17 10.36 -2.90
C LEU A 38 -4.38 9.46 -4.13
N GLN A 39 -3.34 9.31 -4.95
CA GLN A 39 -3.31 8.33 -6.03
C GLN A 39 -2.15 7.38 -5.80
N ILE A 40 -2.44 6.08 -5.87
CA ILE A 40 -1.48 4.99 -5.83
C ILE A 40 -1.48 4.37 -7.22
N LEU A 41 -0.33 4.38 -7.87
CA LEU A 41 -0.11 3.74 -9.15
C LEU A 41 0.99 2.70 -8.98
N TRP A 42 1.03 1.71 -9.85
CA TRP A 42 2.17 0.79 -9.89
C TRP A 42 2.50 0.34 -11.31
N CYS A 43 3.70 -0.19 -11.49
CA CYS A 43 4.04 -0.94 -12.68
C CYS A 43 3.33 -2.30 -12.60
N PRO A 44 2.56 -2.73 -13.62
CA PRO A 44 1.86 -4.01 -13.58
C PRO A 44 2.79 -5.20 -13.89
N ASN A 45 4.10 -5.06 -13.66
CA ASN A 45 5.11 -6.09 -13.88
C ASN A 45 5.93 -6.29 -12.61
N GLU A 46 6.40 -7.52 -12.39
CA GLU A 46 7.27 -7.86 -11.27
C GLU A 46 8.70 -7.35 -11.48
N HIS A 47 9.31 -6.83 -10.41
CA HIS A 47 10.69 -6.35 -10.44
C HIS A 47 11.57 -7.09 -9.43
N TRP A 48 12.61 -7.74 -9.93
CA TRP A 48 13.58 -8.50 -9.13
C TRP A 48 14.73 -7.67 -8.56
N ASP A 49 15.00 -6.50 -9.14
CA ASP A 49 16.04 -5.54 -8.68
C ASP A 49 15.48 -4.10 -8.71
N PRO A 50 14.49 -3.80 -7.85
CA PRO A 50 13.87 -2.49 -7.80
C PRO A 50 14.72 -1.50 -6.97
N PRO A 51 14.41 -0.19 -6.98
CA PRO A 51 15.04 0.77 -6.08
C PRO A 51 14.90 0.34 -4.61
N ALA A 52 15.88 0.68 -3.77
CA ALA A 52 15.94 0.24 -2.36
C ALA A 52 14.68 0.54 -1.51
N SER A 53 13.91 1.56 -1.91
CA SER A 53 12.66 1.92 -1.26
C SER A 53 11.46 1.03 -1.63
N GLN A 54 11.65 0.06 -2.52
CA GLN A 54 10.63 -0.83 -3.06
C GLN A 54 10.90 -2.27 -2.62
N ALA A 55 9.88 -3.12 -2.66
CA ALA A 55 10.03 -4.53 -2.33
C ALA A 55 10.52 -5.35 -3.52
N ASP A 56 11.45 -6.28 -3.29
CA ASP A 56 11.87 -7.25 -4.31
C ASP A 56 10.71 -8.14 -4.74
N VAL A 57 10.74 -8.61 -5.99
CA VAL A 57 9.77 -9.56 -6.54
C VAL A 57 8.33 -9.01 -6.40
N SER A 58 8.18 -7.72 -6.71
CA SER A 58 6.93 -6.98 -6.51
C SER A 58 6.76 -5.86 -7.56
N PRO A 59 5.56 -5.28 -7.69
CA PRO A 59 5.33 -4.15 -8.58
C PRO A 59 5.96 -2.88 -7.99
N VAL A 60 6.58 -2.06 -8.84
CA VAL A 60 7.13 -0.77 -8.40
C VAL A 60 5.99 0.23 -8.22
N VAL A 61 5.87 0.79 -7.02
CA VAL A 61 4.81 1.72 -6.65
C VAL A 61 5.21 3.17 -6.90
N GLU A 62 4.24 4.00 -7.26
CA GLU A 62 4.31 5.45 -7.30
C GLU A 62 3.16 6.07 -6.49
N LEU A 63 3.51 6.99 -5.59
CA LEU A 63 2.56 7.74 -4.77
C LEU A 63 2.43 9.18 -5.26
N ARG A 64 1.18 9.65 -5.41
CA ARG A 64 0.89 11.05 -5.75
C ARG A 64 -0.06 11.66 -4.72
N TRP A 65 0.46 12.57 -3.93
CA TRP A 65 -0.33 13.49 -3.10
C TRP A 65 -0.70 14.72 -3.92
N ARG A 66 -2.00 15.00 -4.05
CA ARG A 66 -2.50 16.11 -4.88
C ARG A 66 -3.59 16.90 -4.20
N ARG A 67 -3.74 18.14 -4.66
CA ARG A 67 -5.01 18.84 -4.58
C ARG A 67 -5.86 18.43 -5.78
N ALA A 68 -7.05 17.88 -5.55
CA ALA A 68 -7.97 17.43 -6.58
C ALA A 68 -8.29 18.55 -7.58
N ALA A 69 -8.53 19.76 -7.09
CA ALA A 69 -8.79 20.93 -7.93
C ALA A 69 -7.60 21.36 -8.83
N ALA A 70 -6.39 20.88 -8.54
CA ALA A 70 -5.21 21.13 -9.39
C ALA A 70 -5.04 20.09 -10.51
N VAL A 71 -5.91 19.06 -10.58
CA VAL A 71 -5.93 18.07 -11.66
C VAL A 71 -6.82 18.59 -12.79
N LEU A 72 -6.23 19.37 -13.71
CA LEU A 72 -6.97 20.11 -14.74
C LEU A 72 -7.31 19.30 -16.01
N GLY A 73 -6.66 18.15 -16.23
CA GLY A 73 -6.86 17.31 -17.41
C GLY A 73 -6.75 15.83 -17.09
N PRO A 74 -7.66 15.27 -16.29
CA PRO A 74 -7.68 13.83 -16.03
C PRO A 74 -7.99 13.07 -17.33
N LEU A 75 -7.28 11.96 -17.55
CA LEU A 75 -7.58 11.06 -18.65
C LEU A 75 -8.89 10.34 -18.35
N THR A 76 -9.84 10.34 -19.30
CA THR A 76 -11.08 9.56 -19.18
C THR A 76 -10.84 8.07 -19.38
N THR A 77 -9.81 7.74 -20.15
CA THR A 77 -9.37 6.36 -20.40
C THR A 77 -7.88 6.30 -20.09
N PRO A 78 -7.45 5.58 -19.04
CA PRO A 78 -6.04 5.34 -18.78
C PRO A 78 -5.38 4.65 -19.99
N PRO A 79 -4.13 4.98 -20.34
CA PRO A 79 -3.42 4.25 -21.39
C PRO A 79 -3.25 2.79 -20.96
N PRO A 80 -3.57 1.81 -21.81
CA PRO A 80 -3.35 0.42 -21.48
C PRO A 80 -1.85 0.15 -21.35
N PRO A 81 -1.41 -0.69 -20.39
CA PRO A 81 -0.02 -1.09 -20.30
C PRO A 81 0.37 -1.93 -21.51
N SER A 82 1.56 -1.67 -22.08
CA SER A 82 2.13 -2.46 -23.19
C SER A 82 2.67 -3.81 -22.77
N ARG A 83 2.96 -3.99 -21.48
CA ARG A 83 3.38 -5.22 -20.82
C ARG A 83 2.79 -5.26 -19.42
N TYR A 84 2.29 -6.40 -19.01
CA TYR A 84 1.83 -6.67 -17.66
C TYR A 84 1.94 -8.17 -17.38
N GLU A 85 2.14 -8.54 -16.12
CA GLU A 85 1.99 -9.91 -15.67
C GLU A 85 0.51 -10.30 -15.73
N GLU A 86 0.20 -11.44 -16.34
CA GLU A 86 -1.20 -11.90 -16.49
C GLU A 86 -1.86 -12.14 -15.13
N ASP A 87 -1.06 -12.48 -14.11
CA ASP A 87 -1.54 -12.84 -12.79
C ASP A 87 -1.29 -11.70 -11.78
N GLY A 88 -2.32 -10.88 -11.51
CA GLY A 88 -2.47 -10.21 -10.22
C GLY A 88 -2.11 -8.72 -10.11
N TYR A 89 -1.32 -8.13 -11.00
CA TYR A 89 -0.93 -6.70 -10.90
C TYR A 89 -1.73 -5.75 -11.79
N LEU A 90 -2.84 -6.21 -12.36
CA LEU A 90 -3.78 -5.40 -13.12
C LEU A 90 -5.14 -5.30 -12.42
N PRO A 91 -5.34 -4.29 -11.54
CA PRO A 91 -6.58 -4.15 -10.80
C PRO A 91 -7.80 -3.95 -11.71
N GLN A 92 -8.90 -4.61 -11.36
CA GLN A 92 -10.20 -4.39 -11.98
C GLN A 92 -10.82 -3.06 -11.47
N PRO A 93 -11.33 -2.20 -12.37
CA PRO A 93 -12.01 -0.98 -11.96
C PRO A 93 -13.23 -1.27 -11.08
N CYS A 94 -13.19 -0.78 -9.85
CA CYS A 94 -14.29 -0.91 -8.90
C CYS A 94 -14.47 0.38 -8.08
N ALA A 95 -15.61 0.49 -7.40
CA ALA A 95 -15.85 1.53 -6.40
C ALA A 95 -15.68 0.91 -5.01
N ILE A 96 -14.92 1.57 -4.14
CA ILE A 96 -14.71 1.13 -2.77
C ILE A 96 -15.68 1.85 -1.82
N THR A 97 -16.16 1.14 -0.81
CA THR A 97 -16.83 1.73 0.35
C THR A 97 -15.88 1.63 1.53
N ALA A 98 -15.66 2.75 2.23
CA ALA A 98 -14.77 2.78 3.38
C ALA A 98 -15.53 2.49 4.68
N GLU A 99 -14.99 1.58 5.49
CA GLU A 99 -15.42 1.32 6.86
C GLU A 99 -14.34 1.77 7.85
N ARG A 100 -14.75 2.34 8.98
CA ARG A 100 -13.83 2.63 10.08
C ARG A 100 -13.77 1.44 11.03
N VAL A 101 -12.59 0.86 11.12
CA VAL A 101 -12.30 -0.28 12.00
C VAL A 101 -11.32 0.11 13.09
N THR A 102 -11.36 -0.58 14.22
CA THR A 102 -10.35 -0.44 15.28
C THR A 102 -9.23 -1.42 15.00
N ASP A 103 -8.02 -0.91 14.85
CA ASP A 103 -6.83 -1.65 14.50
C ASP A 103 -5.79 -1.56 15.61
N PHE A 104 -5.07 -2.64 15.88
CA PHE A 104 -4.11 -2.75 16.99
C PHE A 104 -2.72 -3.12 16.49
N PRO A 105 -1.66 -2.69 17.20
CA PRO A 105 -0.30 -3.09 16.87
C PRO A 105 -0.13 -4.60 17.00
N PHE A 106 0.98 -5.11 16.47
CA PHE A 106 1.28 -6.52 16.56
C PHE A 106 1.30 -6.98 18.02
N ARG A 107 0.92 -8.23 18.28
CA ARG A 107 0.81 -8.80 19.64
C ARG A 107 2.04 -8.56 20.54
N GLU A 108 3.24 -8.50 19.97
CA GLU A 108 4.51 -8.27 20.69
C GLU A 108 4.76 -6.79 21.00
N GLU A 109 4.10 -5.89 20.28
CA GLU A 109 4.13 -4.44 20.48
C GLU A 109 3.03 -3.97 21.45
N LEU A 110 2.05 -4.83 21.74
CA LEU A 110 1.05 -4.56 22.76
C LEU A 110 1.65 -4.54 24.18
N PRO A 111 1.09 -3.68 25.07
CA PRO A 111 1.35 -3.74 26.50
C PRO A 111 1.22 -5.17 27.06
N ALA A 112 2.16 -5.56 27.91
CA ALA A 112 2.28 -6.94 28.38
C ALA A 112 1.03 -7.45 29.14
N ASP A 113 0.30 -6.55 29.79
CA ASP A 113 -0.96 -6.81 30.49
C ASP A 113 -2.14 -7.11 29.55
N LEU A 114 -2.09 -6.64 28.30
CA LEU A 114 -3.14 -6.89 27.30
C LEU A 114 -2.94 -8.18 26.51
N ARG A 115 -1.73 -8.75 26.48
CA ARG A 115 -1.41 -9.96 25.69
C ARG A 115 -2.25 -11.18 26.08
N PRO A 116 -2.47 -11.51 27.37
CA PRO A 116 -3.32 -12.65 27.74
C PRO A 116 -4.77 -12.50 27.25
N ARG A 117 -5.30 -11.26 27.26
CA ARG A 117 -6.65 -10.98 26.78
C ARG A 117 -6.75 -11.09 25.27
N LEU A 118 -5.71 -10.67 24.53
CA LEU A 118 -5.62 -10.89 23.10
C LEU A 118 -5.57 -12.40 22.79
N GLU A 119 -4.77 -13.19 23.50
CA GLU A 119 -4.68 -14.64 23.28
C GLU A 119 -6.04 -15.34 23.48
N GLU A 120 -6.82 -14.91 24.47
CA GLU A 120 -8.19 -15.39 24.69
C GLU A 120 -9.10 -15.05 23.50
N LEU A 121 -9.10 -13.78 23.06
CA LEU A 121 -9.86 -13.34 21.90
C LEU A 121 -9.47 -14.11 20.64
N VAL A 122 -8.17 -14.24 20.36
CA VAL A 122 -7.64 -14.96 19.19
C VAL A 122 -8.08 -16.42 19.19
N ARG A 123 -8.16 -17.07 20.36
CA ARG A 123 -8.63 -18.45 20.47
C ARG A 123 -10.13 -18.58 20.14
N GLU A 124 -10.93 -17.57 20.46
CA GLU A 124 -12.38 -17.57 20.25
C GLU A 124 -12.77 -17.15 18.83
N THR A 125 -12.13 -16.11 18.29
CA THR A 125 -12.56 -15.44 17.06
C THR A 125 -11.54 -15.51 15.92
N GLY A 126 -10.33 -16.02 16.18
CA GLY A 126 -9.17 -15.73 15.35
C GLY A 126 -8.63 -14.31 15.60
N ASP A 127 -7.50 -13.99 14.99
CA ASP A 127 -6.83 -12.70 15.17
C ASP A 127 -7.45 -11.61 14.29
N VAL A 128 -8.62 -11.12 14.73
CA VAL A 128 -9.45 -10.17 13.96
C VAL A 128 -9.14 -8.70 14.26
N ILE A 129 -8.17 -8.41 15.14
CA ILE A 129 -7.86 -7.03 15.55
C ILE A 129 -6.39 -6.64 15.41
N THR A 130 -5.45 -7.58 15.41
CA THR A 130 -4.02 -7.30 15.12
C THR A 130 -3.60 -7.78 13.73
N ARG A 131 -4.49 -8.52 13.05
CA ARG A 131 -4.30 -9.01 11.68
C ARG A 131 -5.52 -8.70 10.81
N LEU A 132 -5.90 -7.44 10.77
CA LEU A 132 -6.95 -6.97 9.87
C LEU A 132 -6.52 -7.20 8.43
N ALA A 133 -7.26 -8.08 7.74
CA ALA A 133 -7.08 -8.40 6.33
C ALA A 133 -7.72 -7.34 5.43
N GLY A 134 -7.31 -7.35 4.16
CA GLY A 134 -7.86 -6.47 3.14
C GLY A 134 -7.12 -5.14 3.01
N TRP A 135 -7.71 -4.25 2.24
CA TRP A 135 -7.12 -2.96 1.92
C TRP A 135 -7.35 -1.97 3.06
N LYS A 136 -6.32 -1.22 3.42
CA LYS A 136 -6.37 -0.34 4.58
C LYS A 136 -5.64 0.97 4.33
N LEU A 137 -6.20 2.08 4.81
CA LEU A 137 -5.54 3.38 4.85
C LEU A 137 -5.22 3.72 6.31
N GLY A 138 -3.92 3.75 6.65
CA GLY A 138 -3.40 3.92 8.01
C GLY A 138 -3.48 2.64 8.85
N GLY A 139 -3.55 2.81 10.17
CA GLY A 139 -3.58 1.69 11.12
C GLY A 139 -2.19 1.10 11.38
N TRP A 140 -2.15 -0.20 11.64
CA TRP A 140 -0.97 -0.97 12.02
C TRP A 140 -0.59 -2.02 10.96
N PRO A 141 0.71 -2.23 10.70
CA PRO A 141 1.15 -3.28 9.79
C PRO A 141 0.85 -4.67 10.35
N THR A 142 0.35 -5.56 9.49
CA THR A 142 0.11 -6.97 9.82
C THR A 142 1.38 -7.79 9.61
N TRP A 143 1.75 -8.66 10.56
CA TRP A 143 2.96 -9.49 10.44
C TRP A 143 2.63 -10.98 10.48
N HIS A 144 2.97 -11.71 9.40
CA HIS A 144 2.68 -13.15 9.26
C HIS A 144 3.89 -14.07 9.50
N LEU A 145 5.08 -13.65 9.08
CA LEU A 145 6.28 -14.49 8.91
C LEU A 145 7.55 -13.82 9.43
N THR A 146 7.54 -12.48 9.54
CA THR A 146 8.66 -11.67 10.03
C THR A 146 8.26 -10.94 11.30
N HIS A 147 9.25 -10.55 12.09
CA HIS A 147 9.02 -9.69 13.26
C HIS A 147 8.72 -8.26 12.82
N PRO A 148 8.06 -7.46 13.68
CA PRO A 148 7.83 -6.04 13.41
C PRO A 148 9.11 -5.32 12.99
N MET A 149 9.04 -4.63 11.87
CA MET A 149 10.12 -3.80 11.35
C MET A 149 9.71 -2.34 11.42
N VAL A 150 10.66 -1.50 11.82
CA VAL A 150 10.52 -0.04 11.81
C VAL A 150 11.42 0.51 10.72
N PHE A 151 10.83 1.20 9.75
CA PHE A 151 11.57 1.94 8.74
C PHE A 151 11.89 3.33 9.26
N ALA A 152 13.13 3.76 9.14
CA ALA A 152 13.52 5.14 9.38
C ALA A 152 13.47 5.92 8.06
N CYS A 153 12.89 7.11 8.06
CA CYS A 153 12.89 7.98 6.89
C CYS A 153 14.32 8.45 6.57
N ASP A 154 14.78 8.22 5.34
CA ASP A 154 16.14 8.61 4.92
C ASP A 154 16.38 10.13 4.99
N ASP A 155 15.33 10.93 4.81
CA ASP A 155 15.43 12.39 4.80
C ASP A 155 15.57 13.00 6.21
N CYS A 156 14.94 12.39 7.24
CA CYS A 156 14.84 13.02 8.57
C CYS A 156 14.99 12.08 9.77
N GLY A 157 15.16 10.77 9.54
CA GLY A 157 15.31 9.75 10.58
C GLY A 157 14.05 9.41 11.37
N THR A 158 12.91 10.07 11.10
CA THR A 158 11.63 9.78 11.78
C THR A 158 11.15 8.39 11.40
N ALA A 159 10.67 7.62 12.40
CA ALA A 159 10.04 6.33 12.17
C ALA A 159 8.82 6.50 11.24
N MET A 160 8.83 5.76 10.14
CA MET A 160 7.77 5.79 9.15
C MET A 160 6.55 5.02 9.65
N THR A 161 5.37 5.43 9.21
CA THR A 161 4.10 4.83 9.61
C THR A 161 3.42 4.17 8.42
N LEU A 162 2.68 3.08 8.66
CA LEU A 162 1.84 2.46 7.65
C LEU A 162 0.87 3.51 7.08
N MET A 163 0.94 3.71 5.77
CA MET A 163 0.03 4.58 5.03
C MET A 163 -1.05 3.76 4.33
N PHE A 164 -0.67 2.73 3.57
CA PHE A 164 -1.64 1.93 2.83
C PHE A 164 -1.23 0.46 2.78
N THR A 165 -2.23 -0.43 2.84
CA THR A 165 -2.09 -1.86 2.57
C THR A 165 -2.94 -2.20 1.35
N VAL A 166 -2.34 -2.91 0.40
CA VAL A 166 -2.99 -3.54 -0.74
C VAL A 166 -2.91 -5.04 -0.51
N ALA A 167 -4.04 -5.68 -0.19
CA ALA A 167 -4.09 -7.12 0.01
C ALA A 167 -4.52 -7.83 -1.28
N SER A 168 -4.15 -9.10 -1.40
CA SER A 168 -4.72 -9.93 -2.46
C SER A 168 -6.20 -10.17 -2.23
N ASP A 169 -7.03 -10.03 -3.26
CA ASP A 169 -8.46 -10.30 -3.21
C ASP A 169 -9.06 -10.54 -4.60
N ASP A 170 -10.18 -11.28 -4.65
CA ASP A 170 -10.85 -11.66 -5.89
C ASP A 170 -11.69 -10.50 -6.46
N GLU A 171 -12.18 -9.58 -5.61
CA GLU A 171 -13.05 -8.47 -5.99
C GLU A 171 -12.35 -7.43 -6.86
N THR A 172 -11.11 -7.09 -6.53
CA THR A 172 -10.23 -6.21 -7.30
C THR A 172 -9.40 -6.98 -8.31
N GLY A 173 -9.32 -8.30 -8.18
CA GLY A 173 -8.45 -9.16 -8.99
C GLY A 173 -6.96 -8.95 -8.72
N VAL A 174 -6.62 -8.24 -7.64
CA VAL A 174 -5.24 -8.03 -7.23
C VAL A 174 -4.72 -9.29 -6.54
N VAL A 175 -3.56 -9.76 -6.99
CA VAL A 175 -2.83 -10.85 -6.34
C VAL A 175 -1.40 -10.39 -6.13
N VAL A 176 -0.99 -10.38 -4.86
CA VAL A 176 0.31 -9.92 -4.40
C VAL A 176 1.10 -11.12 -3.91
N GLY A 177 2.19 -11.47 -4.59
CA GLY A 177 3.02 -12.62 -4.24
C GLY A 177 2.21 -13.92 -4.14
N ARG A 178 2.29 -14.62 -3.00
CA ARG A 178 1.54 -15.85 -2.72
C ARG A 178 0.25 -15.58 -1.92
N SER A 179 -0.61 -14.73 -2.47
CA SER A 179 -1.83 -14.23 -1.79
C SER A 179 -1.54 -13.45 -0.50
N GLY A 180 -0.49 -12.65 -0.52
CA GLY A 180 -0.06 -11.79 0.57
C GLY A 180 -0.59 -10.37 0.47
N ASP A 181 0.13 -9.44 1.09
CA ASP A 181 -0.14 -8.01 1.07
C ASP A 181 1.10 -7.16 0.78
N LEU A 182 0.88 -6.06 0.07
CA LEU A 182 1.90 -5.03 -0.20
C LEU A 182 1.57 -3.83 0.69
N ARG A 183 2.54 -3.37 1.45
CA ARG A 183 2.34 -2.27 2.40
C ARG A 183 3.25 -1.11 2.06
N ILE A 184 2.72 0.09 2.26
CA ILE A 184 3.35 1.35 1.92
C ILE A 184 3.49 2.16 3.20
N PHE A 185 4.73 2.48 3.57
CA PHE A 185 5.08 3.28 4.73
C PHE A 185 5.51 4.67 4.27
N THR A 186 5.10 5.70 5.00
CA THR A 186 5.47 7.09 4.68
C THR A 186 6.00 7.82 5.91
N CYS A 187 6.80 8.85 5.67
CA CYS A 187 7.25 9.74 6.73
C CYS A 187 6.06 10.55 7.29
N PRO A 188 5.73 10.45 8.59
CA PRO A 188 4.64 11.22 9.18
C PRO A 188 4.98 12.71 9.35
N ALA A 189 6.27 13.08 9.31
CA ALA A 189 6.71 14.47 9.47
C ALA A 189 6.53 15.30 8.18
N ASP A 190 6.75 14.70 7.01
CA ASP A 190 6.58 15.36 5.71
C ASP A 190 6.28 14.36 4.60
N HIS A 191 5.10 14.48 3.99
CA HIS A 191 4.66 13.66 2.86
C HIS A 191 5.50 13.79 1.58
N ARG A 192 6.42 14.77 1.53
CA ARG A 192 7.36 14.96 0.41
C ARG A 192 8.62 14.12 0.53
N HIS A 193 8.89 13.56 1.71
CA HIS A 193 9.99 12.63 1.93
C HIS A 193 9.70 11.29 1.25
N GLY A 194 10.75 10.45 1.15
CA GLY A 194 10.63 9.10 0.62
C GLY A 194 9.57 8.25 1.33
N PHE A 195 9.03 7.27 0.60
CA PHE A 195 8.20 6.20 1.14
C PHE A 195 8.94 4.86 1.02
N GLN A 196 8.55 3.87 1.83
CA GLN A 196 9.09 2.51 1.76
C GLN A 196 7.96 1.55 1.43
N VAL A 197 8.23 0.59 0.56
CA VAL A 197 7.32 -0.52 0.26
C VAL A 197 7.90 -1.80 0.84
N ASP A 198 7.04 -2.62 1.40
CA ASP A 198 7.36 -4.01 1.70
C ASP A 198 6.26 -4.96 1.22
N LEU A 199 6.62 -6.24 1.18
CA LEU A 199 5.78 -7.35 0.74
C LEU A 199 5.69 -8.35 1.89
N HIS A 200 4.49 -8.81 2.23
CA HIS A 200 4.23 -9.75 3.32
C HIS A 200 3.41 -10.97 2.89
#